data_AF-A0A9D9K935-F1
#
_entry.id   AF-A0A9D9K935-F1
#
_cell.length_a   1.000
_cell.length_b   1.000
_cell.length_c   1.000
_cell.angle_alpha   90.00
_cell.angle_beta   90.00
_cell.angle_gamma   90.00
#
_symmetry.space_group_name_H-M   'P 1'
#
loop_
_entity.id
_entity.type
_entity.pdbx_description
1 polymer ?
#
loop_
_entity_poly.entity_id
_entity_poly.type
_entity_poly.pdbx_seq_one_letter_code
_entity_poly.pdbx_strand_id
1 'polypeptide(L)'
;MKDFPAAHSMDTHWFAVDANGHIGYFDSSEGGAVPQTWNQTFQETKIEYGEEFLSAWNQHLPSNIIEIETSETVIFNMLDLSEITESINRANSDYRMVLRQLEQKIQETIKEKWMQIVDLLMLKSYQIFDCWSFKFISDEAFQALFKVFEFSRYDVPVIYLKSIKDTMVIADQNLVKRNIDLFRKSIFSGDIVSAKKINHCFWEKGSYFPIVGLFVYSQDSQEPIPYEKIEEPIVPLHIDDLPEAFRDSINRTRFDRVRFSETQLLQPIEHMACSTWGMKEWWIDTEGREREG
;
A
#
# COMPACT_ATOMS: atom_id res chain seq x y z
N MET A 1 22.61 -34.57 12.74
CA MET A 1 21.63 -33.63 13.34
C MET A 1 20.44 -33.58 12.40
N LYS A 2 19.22 -33.59 12.95
CA LYS A 2 17.97 -33.52 12.19
C LYS A 2 17.59 -32.04 12.17
N ASP A 3 17.67 -31.39 11.01
CA ASP A 3 17.24 -30.00 10.87
C ASP A 3 15.75 -29.95 11.22
N PHE A 4 15.41 -29.23 12.29
CA PHE A 4 14.04 -28.84 12.53
C PHE A 4 13.71 -27.78 11.48
N PRO A 5 12.57 -27.88 10.76
CA PRO A 5 12.16 -26.82 9.86
C PRO A 5 12.10 -25.55 10.70
N ALA A 6 12.88 -24.56 10.29
CA ALA A 6 12.95 -23.34 11.02
C ALA A 6 11.56 -22.69 11.00
N ALA A 7 10.91 -22.64 12.16
CA ALA A 7 9.65 -21.95 12.36
C ALA A 7 9.96 -20.46 12.30
N HIS A 8 10.07 -19.94 11.08
CA HIS A 8 10.35 -18.54 10.80
C HIS A 8 9.10 -17.91 10.22
N SER A 9 8.73 -16.76 10.80
CA SER A 9 7.51 -15.98 10.61
C SER A 9 6.36 -16.45 11.51
N MET A 10 6.44 -16.02 12.78
CA MET A 10 5.30 -15.97 13.71
C MET A 10 4.60 -14.60 13.65
N ASP A 11 4.93 -13.79 12.63
CA ASP A 11 4.36 -12.46 12.45
C ASP A 11 2.85 -12.59 12.27
N THR A 12 2.08 -11.90 13.11
CA THR A 12 0.63 -11.90 13.02
C THR A 12 0.16 -10.50 12.67
N HIS A 13 -0.61 -10.39 11.60
CA HIS A 13 -1.30 -9.16 11.29
C HIS A 13 -2.79 -9.28 11.64
N TRP A 14 -3.37 -8.19 12.08
CA TRP A 14 -4.79 -8.14 12.41
C TRP A 14 -5.37 -6.75 12.23
N PHE A 15 -6.69 -6.67 12.21
CA PHE A 15 -7.44 -5.44 12.02
C PHE A 15 -8.32 -5.16 13.23
N ALA A 16 -8.57 -3.88 13.48
CA ALA A 16 -9.54 -3.47 14.48
C ALA A 16 -10.24 -2.17 14.11
N VAL A 17 -11.36 -1.94 14.79
CA VAL A 17 -12.20 -0.76 14.62
C VAL A 17 -12.10 0.09 15.87
N ASP A 18 -11.85 1.39 15.72
CA ASP A 18 -11.84 2.34 16.83
C ASP A 18 -13.24 2.80 17.24
N ALA A 19 -13.32 3.64 18.26
CA ALA A 19 -14.57 4.17 18.80
C ALA A 19 -15.36 5.00 17.77
N ASN A 20 -14.67 5.57 16.78
CA ASN A 20 -15.25 6.37 15.71
C ASN A 20 -15.55 5.53 14.45
N GLY A 21 -15.34 4.22 14.47
CA GLY A 21 -15.56 3.34 13.33
C GLY A 21 -14.44 3.35 12.29
N HIS A 22 -13.28 3.94 12.58
CA HIS A 22 -12.12 3.87 11.69
C HIS A 22 -11.34 2.58 11.87
N ILE A 23 -10.64 2.16 10.83
CA ILE A 23 -9.95 0.88 10.80
C ILE A 23 -8.44 1.06 10.99
N GLY A 24 -7.86 0.22 11.85
CA GLY A 24 -6.43 0.10 12.08
C GLY A 24 -5.94 -1.27 11.61
N TYR A 25 -4.75 -1.27 11.01
CA TYR A 25 -3.93 -2.44 10.71
C TYR A 25 -2.82 -2.54 11.77
N PHE A 26 -2.58 -3.76 12.26
CA PHE A 26 -1.63 -4.04 13.32
C PHE A 26 -0.66 -5.11 12.85
N ASP A 27 0.64 -4.82 12.91
CA ASP A 27 1.72 -5.80 12.79
C ASP A 27 2.26 -6.11 14.18
N SER A 28 2.00 -7.34 14.65
CA SER A 28 2.42 -7.77 15.98
C SER A 28 3.87 -8.23 16.05
N SER A 29 4.52 -8.47 14.92
CA SER A 29 5.73 -9.29 14.86
C SER A 29 5.59 -10.54 15.75
N GLU A 30 6.64 -10.91 16.49
CA GLU A 30 6.63 -12.04 17.42
C GLU A 30 6.05 -11.69 18.80
N GLY A 31 6.23 -10.46 19.30
CA GLY A 31 5.94 -10.13 20.71
C GLY A 31 4.60 -9.44 20.96
N GLY A 32 3.98 -8.84 19.94
CA GLY A 32 2.79 -8.03 20.10
C GLY A 32 1.59 -8.78 20.67
N ALA A 33 0.85 -8.15 21.58
CA ALA A 33 -0.40 -8.70 22.09
C ALA A 33 -1.46 -8.72 20.97
N VAL A 34 -2.07 -9.88 20.73
CA VAL A 34 -3.10 -10.06 19.69
C VAL A 34 -4.44 -10.39 20.36
N PRO A 35 -5.54 -9.69 20.03
CA PRO A 35 -6.86 -9.97 20.58
C PRO A 35 -7.31 -11.43 20.44
N GLN A 36 -7.85 -11.99 21.53
CA GLN A 36 -8.54 -13.27 21.52
C GLN A 36 -9.92 -13.07 20.93
N THR A 37 -10.05 -13.21 19.62
CA THR A 37 -11.38 -13.30 19.00
C THR A 37 -11.99 -14.67 19.33
N TRP A 38 -13.29 -14.68 19.64
CA TRP A 38 -13.96 -15.84 20.25
C TRP A 38 -13.82 -17.11 19.40
N ASN A 39 -13.27 -18.17 20.01
CA ASN A 39 -13.40 -19.59 19.64
C ASN A 39 -12.73 -20.16 18.39
N GLN A 40 -11.85 -19.46 17.67
CA GLN A 40 -10.99 -20.12 16.67
C GLN A 40 -9.54 -19.59 16.74
N THR A 41 -8.60 -20.53 16.82
CA THR A 41 -7.16 -20.33 16.68
C THR A 41 -6.86 -19.37 15.53
N PHE A 42 -6.45 -18.14 15.84
CA PHE A 42 -5.66 -17.15 15.07
C PHE A 42 -5.82 -16.98 13.53
N GLN A 43 -6.67 -17.74 12.84
CA GLN A 43 -6.65 -17.93 11.38
C GLN A 43 -7.97 -17.59 10.68
N GLU A 44 -8.97 -17.04 11.36
CA GLU A 44 -10.31 -16.86 10.76
C GLU A 44 -10.63 -15.47 10.22
N THR A 45 -9.83 -14.45 10.53
CA THR A 45 -9.71 -13.36 9.57
C THR A 45 -8.72 -13.86 8.52
N LYS A 46 -9.23 -14.50 7.46
CA LYS A 46 -8.47 -15.02 6.30
C LYS A 46 -7.86 -13.89 5.44
N ILE A 47 -7.45 -12.83 6.13
CA ILE A 47 -6.92 -11.57 5.68
C ILE A 47 -5.72 -11.32 6.59
N GLU A 48 -4.66 -12.08 6.33
CA GLU A 48 -3.39 -12.04 7.05
C GLU A 48 -2.49 -10.92 6.53
N TYR A 49 -2.79 -10.37 5.35
CA TYR A 49 -2.00 -9.35 4.69
C TYR A 49 -2.87 -8.28 4.03
N GLY A 50 -2.29 -7.11 3.79
CA GLY A 50 -2.96 -6.03 3.06
C GLY A 50 -3.46 -6.46 1.68
N GLU A 51 -2.74 -7.36 1.01
CA GLU A 51 -3.11 -7.88 -0.31
C GLU A 51 -4.38 -8.72 -0.25
N GLU A 52 -4.56 -9.48 0.83
CA GLU A 52 -5.77 -10.27 1.05
C GLU A 52 -6.96 -9.37 1.37
N PHE A 53 -6.72 -8.26 2.08
CA PHE A 53 -7.76 -7.27 2.36
C PHE A 53 -8.29 -6.69 1.05
N LEU A 54 -7.36 -6.30 0.17
CA LEU A 54 -7.69 -5.78 -1.17
C LEU A 54 -8.35 -6.85 -2.05
N SER A 55 -7.79 -8.05 -2.11
CA SER A 55 -8.31 -9.16 -2.92
C SER A 55 -9.72 -9.54 -2.52
N ALA A 56 -9.97 -9.65 -1.23
CA ALA A 56 -11.27 -10.00 -0.69
C ALA A 56 -12.26 -8.85 -0.96
N TRP A 57 -11.87 -7.59 -0.75
CA TRP A 57 -12.70 -6.44 -1.07
C TRP A 57 -13.19 -6.46 -2.53
N ASN A 58 -12.28 -6.79 -3.45
CA ASN A 58 -12.55 -6.82 -4.88
C ASN A 58 -13.60 -7.86 -5.30
N GLN A 59 -13.67 -8.98 -4.59
CA GLN A 59 -14.68 -10.02 -4.86
C GLN A 59 -16.11 -9.55 -4.58
N HIS A 60 -16.27 -8.49 -3.80
CA HIS A 60 -17.57 -7.97 -3.36
C HIS A 60 -17.94 -6.62 -3.97
N LEU A 61 -17.07 -6.04 -4.79
CA LEU A 61 -17.43 -4.89 -5.59
C LEU A 61 -18.40 -5.32 -6.70
N PRO A 62 -19.52 -4.61 -6.92
CA PRO A 62 -20.41 -4.90 -8.04
C PRO A 62 -19.61 -4.88 -9.34
N SER A 63 -19.70 -5.92 -10.17
CA SER A 63 -19.00 -6.03 -11.46
C SER A 63 -19.35 -4.93 -12.48
N ASN A 64 -20.25 -4.02 -12.10
CA ASN A 64 -20.71 -2.83 -12.80
C ASN A 64 -19.90 -1.56 -12.46
N ILE A 65 -18.66 -1.69 -11.96
CA ILE A 65 -17.72 -0.58 -11.83
C ILE A 65 -17.19 -0.19 -13.21
N ILE A 66 -17.85 0.80 -13.79
CA ILE A 66 -17.48 1.65 -14.95
C ILE A 66 -16.85 0.87 -16.12
N GLU A 67 -17.70 0.42 -17.04
CA GLU A 67 -17.32 0.47 -18.46
C GLU A 67 -17.10 1.93 -18.82
N ILE A 68 -15.85 2.32 -19.01
CA ILE A 68 -15.55 3.57 -19.71
C ILE A 68 -15.85 3.27 -21.17
N GLU A 69 -17.03 3.66 -21.66
CA GLU A 69 -17.34 3.69 -23.08
C GLU A 69 -16.36 4.65 -23.77
N THR A 70 -15.23 4.14 -24.23
CA THR A 70 -14.38 4.82 -25.20
C THR A 70 -15.04 4.69 -26.56
N SER A 71 -15.72 5.75 -27.03
CA SER A 71 -16.27 5.75 -28.38
C SER A 71 -15.14 5.57 -29.40
N GLU A 72 -15.35 4.72 -30.41
CA GLU A 72 -14.41 4.46 -31.52
C GLU A 72 -13.89 5.75 -32.21
N THR A 73 -14.61 6.85 -32.04
CA THR A 73 -14.26 8.20 -32.52
C THR A 73 -12.95 8.73 -31.93
N VAL A 74 -12.54 8.28 -30.74
CA VAL A 74 -11.27 8.68 -30.11
C VAL A 74 -10.08 7.91 -30.69
N ILE A 75 -10.30 6.69 -31.17
CA ILE A 75 -9.26 5.82 -31.75
C ILE A 75 -8.85 6.31 -33.14
N PHE A 76 -9.81 6.79 -33.94
CA PHE A 76 -9.53 7.18 -35.33
C PHE A 76 -8.74 8.49 -35.51
N ASN A 77 -8.60 9.31 -34.47
CA ASN A 77 -7.92 10.61 -34.58
C ASN A 77 -6.46 10.61 -34.09
N MET A 78 -5.90 9.49 -33.64
CA MET A 78 -4.59 9.53 -32.97
C MET A 78 -3.40 8.92 -33.71
N LEU A 79 -3.54 8.12 -34.77
CA LEU A 79 -2.35 7.53 -35.40
C LEU A 79 -2.51 7.29 -36.91
N ASP A 80 -1.81 8.10 -37.72
CA ASP A 80 -1.39 7.70 -39.06
C ASP A 80 -0.22 6.70 -38.91
N LEU A 81 -0.55 5.41 -38.90
CA LEU A 81 0.37 4.28 -38.66
C LEU A 81 1.34 4.00 -39.83
N SER A 82 1.22 4.74 -40.94
CA SER A 82 2.04 4.53 -42.13
C SER A 82 3.49 5.03 -41.95
N GLU A 83 3.71 6.12 -41.20
CA GLU A 83 5.05 6.72 -41.00
C GLU A 83 5.92 5.97 -39.97
N ILE A 84 5.30 5.31 -38.99
CA ILE A 84 6.00 4.59 -37.91
C ILE A 84 6.55 3.25 -38.42
N THR A 85 5.80 2.56 -39.27
CA THR A 85 6.17 1.24 -39.78
C THR A 85 7.41 1.30 -40.69
N GLU A 86 7.56 2.39 -41.46
CA GLU A 86 8.68 2.57 -42.39
C GLU A 86 10.00 2.99 -41.68
N SER A 87 9.88 3.64 -40.52
CA SER A 87 11.02 4.00 -39.65
C SER A 87 11.52 2.81 -38.81
N ILE A 88 10.61 1.94 -38.35
CA ILE A 88 10.96 0.74 -37.56
C ILE A 88 11.66 -0.32 -38.43
N ASN A 89 11.23 -0.49 -39.68
CA ASN A 89 11.80 -1.49 -40.58
C ASN A 89 13.22 -1.13 -41.07
N ARG A 90 13.58 0.16 -41.08
CA ARG A 90 14.94 0.63 -41.42
C ARG A 90 15.97 0.41 -40.31
N ALA A 91 15.54 0.12 -39.08
CA ALA A 91 16.41 0.19 -37.90
C ALA A 91 16.90 -1.16 -37.34
N ASN A 92 16.55 -2.34 -37.89
CA ASN A 92 16.70 -3.57 -37.11
C ASN A 92 17.08 -4.87 -37.87
N SER A 93 18.39 -5.11 -38.07
CA SER A 93 18.94 -6.48 -38.14
C SER A 93 19.97 -6.82 -37.06
N ASP A 94 20.70 -5.83 -36.51
CA ASP A 94 21.86 -6.11 -35.64
C ASP A 94 21.59 -5.85 -34.13
N TYR A 95 20.47 -5.22 -33.78
CA TYR A 95 20.17 -4.75 -32.42
C TYR A 95 19.73 -5.87 -31.45
N ARG A 96 19.13 -6.96 -31.96
CA ARG A 96 18.50 -8.01 -31.12
C ARG A 96 19.52 -8.89 -30.36
N MET A 97 20.77 -8.94 -30.81
CA MET A 97 21.82 -9.74 -30.16
C MET A 97 22.53 -8.96 -29.03
N VAL A 98 22.66 -7.63 -29.19
CA VAL A 98 23.26 -6.73 -28.19
C VAL A 98 22.29 -6.47 -27.02
N LEU A 99 20.98 -6.40 -27.29
CA LEU A 99 19.94 -6.24 -26.26
C LEU A 99 19.94 -7.35 -25.19
N ARG A 100 20.17 -8.62 -25.58
CA ARG A 100 20.19 -9.74 -24.62
C ARG A 100 21.39 -9.71 -23.67
N GLN A 101 22.53 -9.16 -24.10
CA GLN A 101 23.70 -8.98 -23.24
C GLN A 101 23.61 -7.72 -22.37
N LEU A 102 22.89 -6.71 -22.86
CA LEU A 102 22.62 -5.48 -22.11
C LEU A 102 21.55 -5.68 -21.03
N GLU A 103 20.47 -6.44 -21.27
CA GLU A 103 19.39 -6.66 -20.29
C GLU A 103 19.87 -7.24 -18.94
N GLN A 104 20.94 -8.03 -18.94
CA GLN A 104 21.50 -8.61 -17.72
C GLN A 104 22.39 -7.63 -16.94
N LYS A 105 23.04 -6.67 -17.63
CA LYS A 105 23.87 -5.61 -17.02
C LYS A 105 23.06 -4.38 -16.63
N ILE A 106 21.95 -4.16 -17.33
CA ILE A 106 21.06 -3.01 -17.20
C ILE A 106 20.25 -3.06 -15.91
N GLN A 107 19.94 -4.22 -15.32
CA GLN A 107 19.15 -4.28 -14.06
C GLN A 107 19.85 -3.60 -12.87
N GLU A 108 21.17 -3.75 -12.74
CA GLU A 108 21.95 -3.08 -11.68
C GLU A 108 22.22 -1.61 -12.03
N THR A 109 22.52 -1.30 -13.29
CA THR A 109 22.76 0.09 -13.74
C THR A 109 21.48 0.93 -13.81
N ILE A 110 20.32 0.32 -14.03
CA ILE A 110 19.02 1.00 -13.99
C ILE A 110 18.70 1.40 -12.55
N LYS A 111 18.94 0.53 -11.57
CA LYS A 111 18.76 0.87 -10.15
C LYS A 111 19.66 2.05 -9.75
N GLU A 112 20.93 2.04 -10.16
CA GLU A 112 21.86 3.16 -9.89
C GLU A 112 21.49 4.45 -10.63
N LYS A 113 21.08 4.37 -11.90
CA LYS A 113 20.60 5.55 -12.66
C LYS A 113 19.26 6.08 -12.14
N TRP A 114 18.40 5.21 -11.61
CA TRP A 114 17.17 5.58 -10.93
C TRP A 114 17.46 6.35 -9.64
N MET A 115 18.39 5.84 -8.82
CA MET A 115 18.86 6.56 -7.63
C MET A 115 19.41 7.93 -8.00
N GLN A 116 20.17 8.03 -9.09
CA GLN A 116 20.69 9.31 -9.57
C GLN A 116 19.58 10.27 -10.06
N ILE A 117 18.50 9.78 -10.70
CA ILE A 117 17.36 10.62 -11.12
C ILE A 117 16.55 11.07 -9.91
N VAL A 118 16.28 10.18 -8.96
CA VAL A 118 15.59 10.53 -7.70
C VAL A 118 16.43 11.51 -6.90
N ASP A 119 17.73 11.29 -6.76
CA ASP A 119 18.66 12.23 -6.14
C ASP A 119 18.68 13.56 -6.89
N LEU A 120 18.64 13.58 -8.23
CA LEU A 120 18.56 14.80 -9.03
C LEU A 120 17.26 15.58 -8.79
N LEU A 121 16.14 14.87 -8.64
CA LEU A 121 14.81 15.42 -8.35
C LEU A 121 14.72 15.96 -6.91
N MET A 122 15.41 15.31 -5.98
CA MET A 122 15.46 15.68 -4.55
C MET A 122 16.47 16.80 -4.26
N LEU A 123 17.59 16.89 -5.00
CA LEU A 123 18.73 17.76 -4.63
C LEU A 123 18.73 19.16 -5.24
N LYS A 124 18.02 19.46 -6.34
CA LYS A 124 18.36 20.68 -7.10
C LYS A 124 17.33 21.81 -7.23
N SER A 125 16.03 21.63 -6.99
CA SER A 125 15.13 22.79 -7.16
C SER A 125 13.73 22.75 -6.57
N TYR A 126 13.14 21.57 -6.30
CA TYR A 126 11.68 21.52 -6.10
C TYR A 126 11.17 21.33 -4.67
N GLN A 127 12.04 21.08 -3.67
CA GLN A 127 11.57 20.84 -2.28
C GLN A 127 10.35 19.91 -2.25
N ILE A 128 10.38 18.83 -3.05
CA ILE A 128 9.26 17.87 -3.11
C ILE A 128 9.33 17.03 -1.84
N PHE A 129 8.90 17.63 -0.75
CA PHE A 129 8.62 16.93 0.49
C PHE A 129 7.23 16.30 0.34
N ASP A 130 7.07 15.05 0.78
CA ASP A 130 5.82 14.30 0.73
C ASP A 130 5.26 14.01 -0.67
N CYS A 131 5.89 13.08 -1.39
CA CYS A 131 5.32 12.52 -2.61
C CYS A 131 4.99 11.02 -2.45
N TRP A 132 4.17 10.53 -3.37
CA TRP A 132 3.76 9.13 -3.46
C TRP A 132 4.21 8.59 -4.80
N SER A 133 4.83 7.42 -4.77
CA SER A 133 5.04 6.60 -5.94
C SER A 133 3.92 5.61 -6.14
N PHE A 134 3.46 5.45 -7.37
CA PHE A 134 2.45 4.51 -7.79
C PHE A 134 2.99 3.68 -8.94
N LYS A 135 2.83 2.36 -8.87
CA LYS A 135 3.10 1.45 -9.98
C LYS A 135 1.77 0.96 -10.54
N PHE A 136 1.62 1.07 -11.86
CA PHE A 136 0.42 0.66 -12.58
C PHE A 136 0.60 -0.70 -13.25
N ILE A 137 -0.48 -1.46 -13.38
CA ILE A 137 -0.49 -2.76 -14.07
C ILE A 137 -0.32 -2.61 -15.58
N SER A 138 -0.79 -1.50 -16.17
CA SER A 138 -0.68 -1.21 -17.59
C SER A 138 -0.63 0.30 -17.89
N ASP A 139 -0.27 0.63 -19.13
CA ASP A 139 -0.31 2.01 -19.61
C ASP A 139 -1.73 2.54 -19.72
N GLU A 140 -2.69 1.70 -20.09
CA GLU A 140 -4.11 2.07 -20.22
C GLU A 140 -4.68 2.49 -18.86
N ALA A 141 -4.38 1.71 -17.81
CA ALA A 141 -4.77 2.02 -16.43
C ALA A 141 -4.20 3.36 -15.97
N PHE A 142 -2.93 3.61 -16.28
CA PHE A 142 -2.31 4.91 -16.02
C PHE A 142 -3.00 6.04 -16.82
N GLN A 143 -3.22 5.88 -18.12
CA GLN A 143 -3.83 6.92 -18.96
C GLN A 143 -5.25 7.26 -18.53
N ALA A 144 -6.02 6.27 -18.08
CA ALA A 144 -7.35 6.50 -17.52
C ALA A 144 -7.30 7.41 -16.29
N LEU A 145 -6.35 7.18 -15.37
CA LEU A 145 -6.17 8.02 -14.19
C LEU A 145 -5.54 9.38 -14.54
N PHE A 146 -4.58 9.40 -15.45
CA PHE A 146 -3.83 10.61 -15.84
C PHE A 146 -4.72 11.66 -16.50
N LYS A 147 -5.69 11.23 -17.33
CA LYS A 147 -6.70 12.14 -17.90
C LYS A 147 -7.44 12.92 -16.82
N VAL A 148 -7.63 12.35 -15.63
CA VAL A 148 -8.27 13.05 -14.52
C VAL A 148 -7.37 14.14 -13.94
N PHE A 149 -6.05 13.92 -13.92
CA PHE A 149 -5.08 14.90 -13.42
C PHE A 149 -4.90 16.10 -14.37
N GLU A 150 -4.93 15.89 -15.68
CA GLU A 150 -4.78 16.96 -16.70
C GLU A 150 -5.86 18.06 -16.59
N PHE A 151 -7.03 17.75 -16.03
CA PHE A 151 -8.09 18.74 -15.84
C PHE A 151 -7.91 19.62 -14.60
N SER A 152 -7.01 19.26 -13.68
CA SER A 152 -6.73 20.10 -12.52
C SER A 152 -5.74 21.20 -12.91
N ARG A 153 -6.23 22.44 -13.07
CA ARG A 153 -5.43 23.64 -13.44
C ARG A 153 -4.35 24.05 -12.41
N TYR A 154 -4.01 23.18 -11.46
CA TYR A 154 -3.04 23.46 -10.42
C TYR A 154 -1.75 22.70 -10.70
N ASP A 155 -0.69 23.46 -10.98
CA ASP A 155 0.68 23.06 -11.34
C ASP A 155 1.37 22.21 -10.27
N VAL A 156 0.88 20.99 -10.03
CA VAL A 156 1.51 20.08 -9.09
C VAL A 156 2.34 19.07 -9.88
N PRO A 157 3.64 18.92 -9.58
CA PRO A 157 4.51 18.05 -10.38
C PRO A 157 4.06 16.60 -10.25
N VAL A 158 3.61 16.04 -11.37
CA VAL A 158 3.51 14.60 -11.57
C VAL A 158 4.75 14.18 -12.35
N ILE A 159 5.64 13.42 -11.72
CA ILE A 159 6.82 12.88 -12.41
C ILE A 159 6.42 11.55 -13.00
N TYR A 160 6.47 11.49 -14.32
CA TYR A 160 6.14 10.30 -15.08
C TYR A 160 7.40 9.52 -15.42
N LEU A 161 7.42 8.25 -14.99
CA LEU A 161 8.55 7.36 -15.12
C LEU A 161 8.10 6.08 -15.82
N LYS A 162 8.29 6.04 -17.14
CA LYS A 162 7.96 4.86 -17.95
C LYS A 162 9.18 3.97 -18.13
N SER A 163 9.06 2.70 -17.76
CA SER A 163 9.99 1.65 -18.18
C SER A 163 9.32 0.73 -19.21
N ILE A 164 10.09 -0.18 -19.83
CA ILE A 164 9.56 -1.15 -20.80
C ILE A 164 8.51 -2.09 -20.17
N LYS A 165 8.60 -2.34 -18.86
CA LYS A 165 7.77 -3.34 -18.17
C LYS A 165 6.72 -2.72 -17.24
N ASP A 166 7.00 -1.53 -16.74
CA ASP A 166 6.24 -0.91 -15.66
C ASP A 166 6.07 0.59 -15.91
N THR A 167 4.88 1.09 -15.59
CA THR A 167 4.60 2.52 -15.52
C THR A 167 4.55 2.96 -14.07
N MET A 168 5.42 3.90 -13.71
CA MET A 168 5.53 4.48 -12.38
C MET A 168 5.20 5.98 -12.43
N VAL A 169 4.46 6.43 -11.45
CA VAL A 169 4.04 7.83 -11.31
C VAL A 169 4.41 8.30 -9.93
N ILE A 170 5.10 9.44 -9.85
CA ILE A 170 5.31 10.13 -8.59
C ILE A 170 4.35 11.33 -8.57
N ALA A 171 3.46 11.35 -7.59
CA ALA A 171 2.51 12.43 -7.38
C ALA A 171 2.72 13.06 -6.01
N ASP A 172 2.60 14.39 -5.96
CA ASP A 172 2.54 15.15 -4.71
C ASP A 172 1.40 14.69 -3.80
N GLN A 173 1.62 14.73 -2.49
CA GLN A 173 0.61 14.31 -1.52
C GLN A 173 -0.71 15.07 -1.67
N ASN A 174 -0.72 16.38 -1.94
CA ASN A 174 -1.98 17.14 -2.08
C ASN A 174 -2.76 16.72 -3.33
N LEU A 175 -2.07 16.34 -4.41
CA LEU A 175 -2.74 15.75 -5.57
C LEU A 175 -3.41 14.42 -5.20
N VAL A 176 -2.72 13.57 -4.43
CA VAL A 176 -3.27 12.31 -3.92
C VAL A 176 -4.46 12.58 -2.99
N LYS A 177 -4.35 13.52 -2.04
CA LYS A 177 -5.44 13.87 -1.10
C LYS A 177 -6.71 14.31 -1.84
N ARG A 178 -6.58 15.20 -2.82
CA ARG A 178 -7.73 15.73 -3.59
C ARG A 178 -8.42 14.67 -4.44
N ASN A 179 -7.71 13.62 -4.83
CA ASN A 179 -8.20 12.57 -5.72
C ASN A 179 -8.23 11.21 -5.01
N ILE A 180 -8.32 11.19 -3.68
CA ILE A 180 -8.10 9.98 -2.87
C ILE A 180 -9.06 8.86 -3.25
N ASP A 181 -10.32 9.18 -3.57
CA ASP A 181 -11.32 8.19 -3.96
C ASP A 181 -11.00 7.52 -5.31
N LEU A 182 -10.39 8.27 -6.25
CA LEU A 182 -9.92 7.71 -7.51
C LEU A 182 -8.73 6.79 -7.29
N PHE A 183 -7.76 7.21 -6.48
CA PHE A 183 -6.61 6.36 -6.13
C PHE A 183 -7.05 5.09 -5.40
N ARG A 184 -7.95 5.20 -4.42
CA ARG A 184 -8.57 4.05 -3.75
C ARG A 184 -9.21 3.13 -4.75
N LYS A 185 -10.08 3.67 -5.60
CA LYS A 185 -10.76 2.90 -6.64
C LYS A 185 -9.78 2.18 -7.56
N SER A 186 -8.69 2.83 -7.98
CA SER A 186 -7.66 2.22 -8.83
C SER A 186 -6.81 1.18 -8.10
N ILE A 187 -6.56 1.34 -6.80
CA ILE A 187 -5.93 0.30 -5.98
C ILE A 187 -6.86 -0.91 -5.87
N PHE A 188 -8.14 -0.67 -5.60
CA PHE A 188 -9.13 -1.74 -5.52
C PHE A 188 -9.35 -2.41 -6.89
N SER A 189 -9.48 -1.71 -8.01
CA SER A 189 -9.60 -2.37 -9.33
C SER A 189 -8.36 -3.18 -9.74
N GLY A 190 -7.23 -3.03 -9.04
CA GLY A 190 -5.95 -3.65 -9.39
C GLY A 190 -5.17 -2.87 -10.46
N ASP A 191 -5.65 -1.68 -10.85
CA ASP A 191 -4.98 -0.79 -11.78
C ASP A 191 -3.65 -0.27 -11.20
N ILE A 192 -3.63 -0.02 -9.90
CA ILE A 192 -2.43 0.33 -9.12
C ILE A 192 -2.00 -0.90 -8.33
N VAL A 193 -0.86 -1.47 -8.69
CA VAL A 193 -0.29 -2.68 -8.08
C VAL A 193 0.63 -2.39 -6.90
N SER A 194 1.05 -1.13 -6.75
CA SER A 194 1.86 -0.69 -5.61
C SER A 194 1.70 0.81 -5.42
N ALA A 195 1.57 1.24 -4.18
CA ALA A 195 1.68 2.64 -3.81
C ALA A 195 2.60 2.77 -2.59
N LYS A 196 3.54 3.72 -2.64
CA LYS A 196 4.54 3.91 -1.61
C LYS A 196 4.79 5.39 -1.38
N LYS A 197 4.67 5.83 -0.13
CA LYS A 197 5.06 7.18 0.28
C LYS A 197 6.58 7.31 0.20
N ILE A 198 7.05 8.39 -0.41
CA ILE A 198 8.47 8.73 -0.49
C ILE A 198 8.70 9.84 0.54
N ASN A 199 9.16 9.43 1.72
CA ASN A 199 9.63 10.32 2.77
C ASN A 199 11.14 10.11 2.89
N HIS A 200 11.93 11.18 2.87
CA HIS A 200 13.37 11.23 3.19
C HIS A 200 14.19 9.93 3.02
N CYS A 201 14.84 9.79 1.86
CA CYS A 201 16.05 9.02 1.56
C CYS A 201 16.17 7.52 1.95
N PHE A 202 15.23 6.92 2.68
CA PHE A 202 15.26 5.50 3.03
C PHE A 202 13.99 4.81 2.57
N TRP A 203 14.16 3.85 1.66
CA TRP A 203 13.10 3.03 1.10
C TRP A 203 12.62 2.00 2.13
N GLU A 204 12.06 2.41 3.26
CA GLU A 204 11.28 1.49 4.11
C GLU A 204 10.16 0.88 3.26
N LYS A 205 9.74 -0.37 3.54
CA LYS A 205 8.65 -1.02 2.79
C LYS A 205 7.37 -0.18 2.95
N GLY A 206 7.19 0.80 2.08
CA GLY A 206 6.06 1.73 2.17
C GLY A 206 4.77 0.96 1.94
N SER A 207 3.83 1.14 2.85
CA SER A 207 2.54 0.52 2.77
C SER A 207 1.59 1.41 1.96
N TYR A 208 0.64 0.81 1.23
CA TYR A 208 -0.46 1.54 0.59
C TYR A 208 -1.61 1.83 1.59
N PHE A 209 -1.47 1.40 2.85
CA PHE A 209 -2.49 1.53 3.88
C PHE A 209 -2.96 2.97 4.11
N PRO A 210 -2.10 4.01 4.07
CA PRO A 210 -2.56 5.38 4.25
C PRO A 210 -3.48 5.88 3.14
N ILE A 211 -3.32 5.37 1.91
CA ILE A 211 -4.18 5.71 0.78
C ILE A 211 -5.52 4.98 0.90
N VAL A 212 -5.48 3.70 1.26
CA VAL A 212 -6.69 2.90 1.51
C VAL A 212 -7.48 3.49 2.67
N GLY A 213 -6.82 4.13 3.63
CA GLY A 213 -7.43 4.86 4.74
C GLY A 213 -7.28 4.15 6.08
N LEU A 214 -6.31 3.25 6.22
CA LEU A 214 -6.05 2.57 7.47
C LEU A 214 -5.01 3.32 8.28
N PHE A 215 -5.19 3.31 9.60
CA PHE A 215 -4.11 3.57 10.54
C PHE A 215 -3.18 2.37 10.61
N VAL A 216 -1.88 2.58 10.76
CA VAL A 216 -0.91 1.48 10.81
C VAL A 216 -0.18 1.53 12.13
N TYR A 217 -0.29 0.44 12.88
CA TYR A 217 0.40 0.20 14.14
C TYR A 217 1.38 -0.95 13.96
N SER A 218 2.58 -0.82 14.52
CA SER A 218 3.59 -1.86 14.48
C SER A 218 4.18 -2.06 15.86
N GLN A 219 4.55 -3.30 16.13
CA GLN A 219 5.35 -3.69 17.27
C GLN A 219 6.54 -4.49 16.70
N ASP A 220 7.77 -4.02 16.95
CA ASP A 220 9.01 -4.62 16.41
C ASP A 220 9.89 -5.16 17.54
N SER A 221 9.28 -5.81 18.52
CA SER A 221 9.98 -6.38 19.67
C SER A 221 9.47 -7.79 19.97
N GLN A 222 10.32 -8.62 20.57
CA GLN A 222 9.90 -9.94 21.05
C GLN A 222 9.12 -9.87 22.37
N GLU A 223 9.07 -8.70 23.01
CA GLU A 223 8.39 -8.47 24.28
C GLU A 223 6.98 -7.89 24.07
N PRO A 224 5.99 -8.21 24.91
CA PRO A 224 4.62 -7.69 24.79
C PRO A 224 4.51 -6.22 25.23
N ILE A 225 5.12 -5.33 24.44
CA ILE A 225 5.12 -3.87 24.59
C ILE A 225 4.02 -3.22 23.74
N PRO A 226 3.65 -1.96 24.01
CA PRO A 226 2.66 -1.23 23.20
C PRO A 226 3.06 -1.14 21.74
N TYR A 227 2.07 -1.18 20.86
CA TYR A 227 2.23 -0.89 19.45
C TYR A 227 2.40 0.62 19.24
N GLU A 228 3.28 0.99 18.33
CA GLU A 228 3.46 2.38 17.90
C GLU A 228 2.72 2.63 16.58
N LYS A 229 2.02 3.77 16.51
CA LYS A 229 1.42 4.25 15.26
C LYS A 229 2.52 4.75 14.32
N ILE A 230 2.81 3.97 13.28
CA ILE A 230 3.86 4.28 12.30
C ILE A 230 3.33 5.04 11.08
N GLU A 231 2.05 4.87 10.73
CA GLU A 231 1.45 5.62 9.62
C GLU A 231 0.00 6.06 9.91
N GLU A 232 -0.37 7.23 9.38
CA GLU A 232 -1.71 7.78 9.44
C GLU A 232 -2.34 7.85 8.05
N PRO A 233 -3.65 7.58 7.92
CA PRO A 233 -4.33 7.67 6.65
C PRO A 233 -4.48 9.10 6.16
N ILE A 234 -4.46 9.26 4.83
CA ILE A 234 -4.76 10.54 4.19
C ILE A 234 -6.20 10.96 4.44
N VAL A 235 -7.12 10.00 4.26
CA VAL A 235 -8.52 10.08 4.67
C VAL A 235 -8.82 8.77 5.38
N PRO A 236 -9.26 8.77 6.64
CA PRO A 236 -9.63 7.54 7.34
C PRO A 236 -10.72 6.77 6.59
N LEU A 237 -10.60 5.44 6.55
CA LEU A 237 -11.63 4.52 6.06
C LEU A 237 -12.56 4.18 7.23
N HIS A 238 -13.86 4.39 7.05
CA HIS A 238 -14.85 4.02 8.05
C HIS A 238 -15.37 2.60 7.76
N ILE A 239 -15.74 1.86 8.81
CA ILE A 239 -16.25 0.49 8.66
C ILE A 239 -17.52 0.42 7.80
N ASP A 240 -18.34 1.47 7.80
CA ASP A 240 -19.53 1.54 6.96
C ASP A 240 -19.22 1.74 5.47
N ASP A 241 -17.97 2.03 5.13
CA ASP A 241 -17.52 2.09 3.74
C ASP A 241 -17.16 0.69 3.20
N LEU A 242 -17.03 -0.32 4.07
CA LEU A 242 -16.69 -1.68 3.62
C LEU A 242 -17.90 -2.43 3.08
N PRO A 243 -17.70 -3.42 2.18
CA PRO A 243 -18.74 -4.40 1.88
C PRO A 243 -19.19 -5.14 3.15
N GLU A 244 -20.46 -5.49 3.25
CA GLU A 244 -21.08 -6.09 4.46
C GLU A 244 -20.29 -7.30 4.99
N ALA A 245 -19.81 -8.17 4.10
CA ALA A 245 -19.00 -9.34 4.44
C ALA A 245 -17.69 -9.00 5.21
N PHE A 246 -17.11 -7.82 4.99
CA PHE A 246 -15.90 -7.36 5.71
C PHE A 246 -16.23 -6.74 7.05
N ARG A 247 -17.38 -6.06 7.15
CA ARG A 247 -17.79 -5.39 8.39
C ARG A 247 -17.85 -6.41 9.52
N ASP A 248 -18.47 -7.56 9.28
CA ASP A 248 -18.59 -8.62 10.30
C ASP A 248 -17.24 -9.22 10.71
N SER A 249 -16.27 -9.27 9.80
CA SER A 249 -14.93 -9.82 10.07
C SER A 249 -14.09 -8.83 10.90
N ILE A 250 -14.07 -7.57 10.48
CA ILE A 250 -13.22 -6.52 11.07
C ILE A 250 -13.82 -5.97 12.38
N ASN A 251 -15.15 -5.92 12.49
CA ASN A 251 -15.83 -5.43 13.71
C ASN A 251 -15.73 -6.40 14.89
N ARG A 252 -15.18 -7.62 14.71
CA ARG A 252 -14.94 -8.57 15.82
C ARG A 252 -13.96 -8.01 16.84
N THR A 253 -13.04 -7.17 16.39
CA THR A 253 -12.04 -6.52 17.23
C THR A 253 -12.35 -5.04 17.25
N ARG A 254 -13.00 -4.57 18.32
CA ARG A 254 -13.44 -3.19 18.46
C ARG A 254 -12.91 -2.58 19.74
N PHE A 255 -12.35 -1.38 19.64
CA PHE A 255 -11.97 -0.57 20.78
C PHE A 255 -13.04 0.49 21.05
N ASP A 256 -13.83 0.31 22.10
CA ASP A 256 -14.95 1.21 22.41
C ASP A 256 -14.52 2.62 22.84
N ARG A 257 -13.27 2.78 23.29
CA ARG A 257 -12.76 4.02 23.89
C ARG A 257 -11.52 4.59 23.21
N VAL A 258 -10.90 3.84 22.30
CA VAL A 258 -9.69 4.27 21.59
C VAL A 258 -10.11 5.00 20.33
N ARG A 259 -9.38 6.05 19.96
CA ARG A 259 -9.51 6.74 18.68
C ARG A 259 -8.14 6.75 18.03
N PHE A 260 -7.99 6.08 16.89
CA PHE A 260 -6.66 5.90 16.28
C PHE A 260 -6.02 7.23 15.85
N SER A 261 -6.84 8.21 15.48
CA SER A 261 -6.39 9.57 15.19
C SER A 261 -5.76 10.29 16.39
N GLU A 262 -6.07 9.88 17.62
CA GLU A 262 -5.61 10.53 18.86
C GLU A 262 -4.61 9.66 19.64
N THR A 263 -4.38 8.41 19.21
CA THR A 263 -3.61 7.41 19.98
C THR A 263 -2.29 7.08 19.28
N GLN A 264 -1.16 7.53 19.84
CA GLN A 264 0.17 7.22 19.29
C GLN A 264 0.69 5.86 19.72
N LEU A 265 0.48 5.48 20.98
CA LEU A 265 0.83 4.17 21.52
C LEU A 265 -0.46 3.44 21.90
N LEU A 266 -0.60 2.19 21.50
CA LEU A 266 -1.76 1.36 21.82
C LEU A 266 -1.31 0.00 22.34
N GLN A 267 -1.81 -0.40 23.51
CA GLN A 267 -1.58 -1.74 24.03
C GLN A 267 -2.90 -2.51 24.12
N PRO A 268 -3.18 -3.44 23.18
CA PRO A 268 -4.50 -4.08 23.05
C PRO A 268 -5.00 -4.76 24.33
N ILE A 269 -4.09 -5.36 25.10
CA ILE A 269 -4.41 -6.05 26.36
C ILE A 269 -4.96 -5.11 27.45
N GLU A 270 -4.76 -3.79 27.34
CA GLU A 270 -5.40 -2.79 28.22
C GLU A 270 -6.91 -2.66 27.97
N HIS A 271 -7.39 -3.14 26.83
CA HIS A 271 -8.74 -2.89 26.34
C HIS A 271 -9.57 -4.16 26.14
N MET A 272 -8.92 -5.30 25.91
CA MET A 272 -9.60 -6.58 25.69
C MET A 272 -8.68 -7.77 26.02
N ALA A 273 -9.27 -8.97 26.08
CA ALA A 273 -8.49 -10.20 26.25
C ALA A 273 -7.58 -10.41 25.04
N CYS A 274 -6.29 -10.64 25.30
CA CYS A 274 -5.28 -10.87 24.28
C CYS A 274 -4.46 -12.12 24.60
N SER A 275 -3.79 -12.61 23.57
CA SER A 275 -2.76 -13.63 23.65
C SER A 275 -1.41 -12.98 23.30
N THR A 276 -0.38 -13.35 24.03
CA THR A 276 1.02 -12.99 23.79
C THR A 276 1.83 -14.25 23.57
N TRP A 277 2.90 -14.18 22.78
CA TRP A 277 3.80 -15.30 22.59
C TRP A 277 4.72 -15.48 23.80
N GLY A 278 4.95 -16.74 24.19
CA GLY A 278 6.03 -17.15 25.09
C GLY A 278 5.94 -16.70 26.55
N MET A 279 5.14 -15.70 26.91
CA MET A 279 5.13 -15.10 28.24
C MET A 279 3.70 -14.90 28.74
N LYS A 280 3.26 -15.80 29.63
CA LYS A 280 1.92 -15.75 30.23
C LYS A 280 1.81 -14.83 31.45
N GLU A 281 2.91 -14.20 31.87
CA GLU A 281 2.98 -13.63 33.21
C GLU A 281 3.15 -12.12 33.24
N TRP A 282 3.55 -11.46 32.13
CA TRP A 282 3.72 -10.00 32.15
C TRP A 282 3.57 -9.31 30.78
N TRP A 283 3.29 -8.01 30.82
CA TRP A 283 3.24 -7.09 29.66
C TRP A 283 3.58 -5.65 30.07
N ILE A 284 3.95 -4.80 29.10
CA ILE A 284 4.23 -3.37 29.34
C ILE A 284 3.02 -2.53 28.91
N ASP A 285 2.53 -1.68 29.81
CA ASP A 285 1.44 -0.76 29.53
C ASP A 285 1.87 0.47 28.73
N THR A 286 0.91 1.26 28.23
CA THR A 286 1.20 2.48 27.45
C THR A 286 1.93 3.57 28.25
N GLU A 287 2.03 3.44 29.57
CA GLU A 287 2.83 4.30 30.45
C GLU A 287 4.25 3.74 30.72
N GLY A 288 4.59 2.59 30.13
CA GLY A 288 5.90 1.95 30.28
C GLY A 288 6.07 1.15 31.58
N ARG A 289 4.97 0.76 32.24
CA ARG A 289 5.00 -0.05 33.47
C ARG A 289 4.77 -1.51 33.16
N GLU A 290 5.51 -2.38 33.82
CA GLU A 290 5.28 -3.81 33.81
C GLU A 290 4.00 -4.17 34.58
N ARG A 291 3.21 -5.06 34.02
CA ARG A 291 1.92 -5.54 34.53
C ARG A 291 1.90 -7.05 34.50
N GLU A 292 1.28 -7.67 35.50
CA GLU A 292 1.03 -9.11 35.47
C GLU A 292 -0.20 -9.43 34.61
N GLY A 293 -0.13 -10.52 33.84
CA GLY A 293 -1.14 -10.97 32.86
C GLY A 293 -2.19 -11.94 33.40
#